data_AF-A0A534E3E1-F1
#
_entry.id   AF-A0A534E3E1-F1
#
_cell.length_a   1.000
_cell.length_b   1.000
_cell.length_c   1.000
_cell.angle_alpha   90.00
_cell.angle_beta   90.00
_cell.angle_gamma   90.00
#
_symmetry.space_group_name_H-M   'P 1'
#
loop_
_entity.id
_entity.type
_entity.pdbx_description
1 polymer ?
#
loop_
_entity_poly.entity_id
_entity_poly.type
_entity_poly.pdbx_seq_one_letter_code
_entity_poly.pdbx_strand_id
1 'polypeptide(L)'
;MDGAARQRALSASLLQRAGLWREADARTRRLSSGRSDDAADATHLADDYRLLAHDLARARTLLPDSRTREYLEAAYARAHATLHRGAWHIGSELLTLFRDEIPAVVRSLRPYIIWSTTIFALAALAGYALVHRYPELIALFASPDLIATVERGKLWTEGLLNIVPSSVLSVQILSRNISVSLFAYCAGFLFGLGTLYILGLNGLMLGAVFAFVSRHGLGGPLASFIVAHGCVELSVLCLSGAAGAAVGEALVRPTHAGRIESFRIAALRSGKLLIACVALLVGCGLIEGYVSPNPGVALWARLGVGVGYWLFMLALLSGRLFGRRAARLR
;
A
#
# COMPACT_ATOMS: atom_id res chain seq x y z
N MET A 1 -20.59 -18.67 -62.93
CA MET A 1 -19.27 -18.01 -62.71
C MET A 1 -18.46 -18.88 -61.79
N ASP A 2 -17.30 -19.32 -62.26
CA ASP A 2 -16.45 -20.34 -61.66
C ASP A 2 -15.88 -19.91 -60.30
N GLY A 3 -16.00 -20.75 -59.27
CA GLY A 3 -15.62 -20.42 -57.88
C GLY A 3 -14.14 -20.04 -57.75
N ALA A 4 -13.28 -20.66 -58.56
CA ALA A 4 -11.85 -20.36 -58.62
C ALA A 4 -11.52 -18.99 -59.23
N ALA A 5 -12.36 -18.48 -60.13
CA ALA A 5 -12.19 -17.14 -60.71
C ALA A 5 -12.58 -16.05 -59.69
N ARG A 6 -13.66 -16.29 -58.93
CA ARG A 6 -14.11 -15.40 -57.85
C ARG A 6 -13.07 -15.30 -56.73
N GLN A 7 -12.47 -16.42 -56.34
CA GLN A 7 -11.44 -16.43 -55.29
C GLN A 7 -10.17 -15.70 -55.72
N ARG A 8 -9.73 -15.88 -56.97
CA ARG A 8 -8.59 -15.14 -57.55
C ARG A 8 -8.83 -13.64 -57.59
N ALA A 9 -10.01 -13.19 -57.99
CA ALA A 9 -10.38 -11.77 -57.99
C ALA A 9 -10.39 -11.16 -56.59
N LEU A 10 -10.91 -11.90 -55.59
CA LEU A 10 -10.92 -11.46 -54.19
C LEU A 10 -9.50 -11.35 -53.63
N SER A 11 -8.63 -12.33 -53.88
CA SER A 11 -7.23 -12.28 -53.47
C SER A 11 -6.47 -11.13 -54.11
N ALA A 12 -6.68 -10.86 -55.41
CA ALA A 12 -6.08 -9.71 -56.10
C ALA A 12 -6.53 -8.37 -55.50
N SER A 13 -7.82 -8.24 -55.20
CA SER A 13 -8.38 -7.02 -54.56
C SER A 13 -7.81 -6.79 -53.15
N LEU A 14 -7.52 -7.86 -52.41
CA LEU A 14 -6.91 -7.77 -51.10
C LEU A 14 -5.45 -7.30 -51.21
N LEU A 15 -4.67 -7.86 -52.15
CA LEU A 15 -3.27 -7.47 -52.37
C LEU A 15 -3.11 -6.02 -52.82
N GLN A 16 -4.10 -5.45 -53.51
CA GLN A 16 -4.10 -4.04 -53.90
C GLN A 16 -4.09 -3.08 -52.67
N ARG A 17 -4.52 -3.56 -51.50
CA ARG A 17 -4.54 -2.80 -50.23
C ARG A 17 -3.21 -2.82 -49.48
N ALA A 18 -2.16 -3.44 -50.02
CA ALA A 18 -0.85 -3.55 -49.36
C ALA A 18 -0.16 -2.20 -49.06
N GLY A 19 -0.56 -1.11 -49.73
CA GLY A 19 -0.12 0.24 -49.37
C GLY A 19 -0.64 0.67 -47.99
N LEU A 20 -1.94 0.49 -47.77
CA LEU A 20 -2.62 0.87 -46.53
C LEU A 20 -2.06 0.11 -45.31
N TRP A 21 -1.75 -1.18 -45.47
CA TRP A 21 -1.16 -1.96 -44.37
C TRP A 21 0.23 -1.46 -43.98
N ARG A 22 1.03 -1.05 -44.97
CA ARG A 22 2.37 -0.51 -44.72
C ARG A 22 2.32 0.85 -44.03
N GLU A 23 1.36 1.69 -44.40
CA GLU A 23 1.13 2.98 -43.73
C GLU A 23 0.67 2.79 -42.28
N ALA A 24 -0.28 1.88 -42.05
CA ALA A 24 -0.76 1.53 -40.71
C ALA A 24 0.35 0.93 -39.82
N ASP A 25 1.16 -0.01 -40.33
CA ASP A 25 2.31 -0.55 -39.58
C ASP A 25 3.38 0.52 -39.32
N ALA A 26 3.64 1.41 -40.30
CA ALA A 26 4.59 2.51 -40.11
C ALA A 26 4.12 3.50 -39.03
N ARG A 27 2.84 3.89 -39.02
CA ARG A 27 2.25 4.76 -37.98
C ARG A 27 2.31 4.10 -36.61
N THR A 28 1.94 2.82 -36.53
CA THR A 28 2.05 2.00 -35.31
C THR A 28 3.49 1.97 -34.78
N ARG A 29 4.49 1.78 -35.66
CA ARG A 29 5.91 1.79 -35.26
C ARG A 29 6.36 3.15 -34.71
N ARG A 30 5.94 4.26 -35.33
CA ARG A 30 6.23 5.62 -34.83
C ARG A 30 5.65 5.84 -33.44
N LEU A 31 4.37 5.50 -33.25
CA LEU A 31 3.69 5.59 -31.94
C LEU A 31 4.34 4.68 -30.89
N SER A 32 4.70 3.45 -31.26
CA SER A 32 5.28 2.47 -30.32
C SER A 32 6.67 2.84 -29.81
N SER A 33 7.42 3.68 -30.55
CA SER A 33 8.79 4.11 -30.24
C SER A 33 8.87 5.43 -29.47
N GLY A 34 7.73 6.03 -29.08
CA GLY A 34 7.69 7.29 -28.34
C GLY A 34 8.19 8.50 -29.12
N ARG A 35 8.25 8.41 -30.45
CA ARG A 35 8.77 9.44 -31.37
C ARG A 35 7.68 10.32 -32.01
N SER A 36 6.44 10.22 -31.56
CA SER A 36 5.32 11.00 -32.09
C SER A 36 4.57 11.65 -30.92
N ASP A 37 4.50 12.98 -30.95
CA ASP A 37 3.70 13.85 -30.06
C ASP A 37 2.35 14.22 -30.72
N ASP A 38 1.99 13.55 -31.82
CA ASP A 38 0.90 14.01 -32.69
C ASP A 38 -0.42 13.32 -32.32
N ALA A 39 -1.32 14.05 -31.66
CA ALA A 39 -2.64 13.56 -31.25
C ALA A 39 -3.50 13.06 -32.43
N ALA A 40 -3.21 13.53 -33.65
CA ALA A 40 -3.83 13.04 -34.88
C ALA A 40 -3.45 11.57 -35.15
N ASP A 41 -2.19 11.18 -34.97
CA ASP A 41 -1.71 9.80 -35.19
C ASP A 41 -2.38 8.81 -34.23
N ALA A 42 -2.60 9.22 -32.97
CA ALA A 42 -3.28 8.39 -31.96
C ALA A 42 -4.76 8.14 -32.31
N THR A 43 -5.42 9.13 -32.93
CA THR A 43 -6.83 9.02 -33.36
C THR A 43 -6.97 8.04 -34.52
N HIS A 44 -6.02 8.06 -35.47
CA HIS A 44 -6.00 7.14 -36.61
C HIS A 44 -5.63 5.70 -36.24
N LEU A 45 -4.97 5.46 -35.10
CA LEU A 45 -4.57 4.11 -34.67
C LEU A 45 -5.78 3.16 -34.47
N ALA A 46 -6.93 3.70 -34.03
CA ALA A 46 -8.13 2.89 -33.85
C ALA A 46 -8.72 2.43 -35.20
N ASP A 47 -8.66 3.28 -36.22
CA ASP A 47 -9.11 2.95 -37.57
C ASP A 47 -8.13 1.98 -38.26
N ASP A 48 -6.82 2.23 -38.11
CA ASP A 48 -5.75 1.35 -38.58
C ASP A 48 -5.86 -0.06 -37.95
N TYR A 49 -6.19 -0.13 -36.65
CA TYR A 49 -6.41 -1.39 -35.95
C TYR A 49 -7.61 -2.16 -36.53
N ARG A 50 -8.75 -1.50 -36.77
CA ARG A 50 -9.94 -2.14 -37.38
C ARG A 50 -9.67 -2.59 -38.81
N LEU A 51 -8.94 -1.77 -39.58
CA LEU A 51 -8.52 -2.08 -40.94
C LEU A 51 -7.66 -3.36 -40.97
N LEU A 52 -6.63 -3.44 -40.13
CA LEU A 52 -5.74 -4.60 -40.05
C LEU A 52 -6.48 -5.84 -39.57
N ALA A 53 -7.40 -5.71 -38.60
CA ALA A 53 -8.21 -6.82 -38.11
C ALA A 53 -9.11 -7.42 -39.21
N HIS A 54 -9.81 -6.56 -39.96
CA HIS A 54 -10.70 -6.96 -41.04
C HIS A 54 -9.94 -7.64 -42.19
N ASP A 55 -8.81 -7.05 -42.61
CA ASP A 55 -8.04 -7.58 -43.73
C ASP A 55 -7.25 -8.84 -43.35
N LEU A 56 -6.83 -8.99 -42.08
CA LEU A 56 -6.27 -10.24 -41.56
C LEU A 56 -7.30 -11.38 -41.57
N ALA A 57 -8.56 -11.11 -41.18
CA ALA A 57 -9.63 -12.11 -41.23
C ALA A 57 -9.88 -12.61 -42.66
N ARG A 58 -9.80 -11.71 -43.66
CA ARG A 58 -9.86 -12.06 -45.09
C ARG A 58 -8.62 -12.80 -45.58
N ALA A 59 -7.42 -12.40 -45.14
CA ALA A 59 -6.18 -13.06 -45.51
C ALA A 59 -6.11 -14.51 -45.01
N ARG A 60 -6.65 -14.79 -43.82
CA ARG A 60 -6.73 -16.15 -43.26
C ARG A 60 -7.60 -17.10 -44.10
N THR A 61 -8.63 -16.60 -44.77
CA THR A 61 -9.54 -17.43 -45.60
C THR A 61 -9.09 -17.49 -47.06
N LEU A 62 -8.58 -16.39 -47.62
CA LEU A 62 -8.22 -16.30 -49.04
C LEU A 62 -6.77 -16.70 -49.34
N LEU A 63 -5.87 -16.54 -48.38
CA LEU A 63 -4.41 -16.67 -48.55
C LEU A 63 -3.73 -17.32 -47.31
N PRO A 64 -4.14 -18.55 -46.91
CA PRO A 64 -3.72 -19.17 -45.66
C PRO A 64 -2.20 -19.38 -45.55
N ASP A 65 -1.51 -19.76 -46.63
CA ASP A 65 -0.06 -20.04 -46.62
C ASP A 65 0.77 -18.95 -47.31
N SER A 66 0.40 -17.68 -47.10
CA SER A 66 1.07 -16.55 -47.74
C SER A 66 1.91 -15.71 -46.78
N ARG A 67 3.01 -15.15 -47.30
CA ARG A 67 3.80 -14.10 -46.61
C ARG A 67 2.95 -12.86 -46.28
N THR A 68 1.90 -12.62 -47.05
CA THR A 68 0.94 -11.55 -46.83
C THR A 68 0.16 -11.73 -45.52
N ARG A 69 -0.29 -12.97 -45.24
CA ARG A 69 -0.96 -13.30 -43.98
C ARG A 69 -0.03 -13.07 -42.78
N GLU A 70 1.21 -13.57 -42.87
CA GLU A 70 2.21 -13.40 -41.81
C GLU A 70 2.52 -11.93 -41.53
N TYR A 71 2.66 -11.13 -42.59
CA TYR A 71 2.86 -9.68 -42.46
C TYR A 71 1.68 -9.00 -41.76
N LEU A 72 0.44 -9.29 -42.19
CA LEU A 72 -0.77 -8.72 -41.58
C LEU A 72 -0.94 -9.15 -40.12
N GLU A 73 -0.59 -10.38 -39.78
CA GLU A 73 -0.64 -10.90 -38.41
C GLU A 73 0.38 -10.19 -37.51
N ALA A 74 1.61 -9.99 -38.00
CA ALA A 74 2.63 -9.23 -37.28
C ALA A 74 2.27 -7.74 -37.12
N ALA A 75 1.69 -7.11 -38.14
CA ALA A 75 1.22 -5.73 -38.10
C ALA A 75 0.06 -5.57 -37.11
N TYR A 76 -0.92 -6.48 -37.16
CA TYR A 76 -2.06 -6.51 -36.23
C TYR A 76 -1.61 -6.71 -34.77
N ALA A 77 -0.70 -7.66 -34.50
CA ALA A 77 -0.19 -7.90 -33.15
C ALA A 77 0.51 -6.65 -32.58
N ARG A 78 1.25 -5.92 -33.41
CA ARG A 78 1.93 -4.68 -33.02
C ARG A 78 0.96 -3.54 -32.75
N ALA A 79 -0.06 -3.39 -33.61
CA ALA A 79 -1.13 -2.41 -33.41
C ALA A 79 -1.93 -2.70 -32.14
N HIS A 80 -2.27 -3.98 -31.92
CA HIS A 80 -2.95 -4.44 -30.71
C HIS A 80 -2.14 -4.12 -29.45
N ALA A 81 -0.84 -4.45 -29.44
CA ALA A 81 0.06 -4.19 -28.32
C ALA A 81 0.32 -2.69 -28.07
N THR A 82 0.14 -1.83 -29.08
CA THR A 82 0.32 -0.38 -28.96
C THR A 82 -0.97 0.30 -28.49
N LEU A 83 -2.12 -0.08 -29.07
CA LEU A 83 -3.43 0.44 -28.71
C LEU A 83 -3.84 0.04 -27.28
N HIS A 84 -3.47 -1.17 -26.85
CA HIS A 84 -3.74 -1.68 -25.51
C HIS A 84 -2.56 -1.48 -24.55
N ARG A 85 -1.52 -0.72 -24.95
CA ARG A 85 -0.47 -0.29 -24.03
C ARG A 85 -1.06 0.77 -23.12
N GLY A 86 -1.66 0.34 -22.01
CA GLY A 86 -2.05 1.26 -20.94
C GLY A 86 -0.82 2.07 -20.55
N ALA A 87 -0.89 3.39 -20.65
CA ALA A 87 0.17 4.27 -20.17
C ALA A 87 0.21 4.17 -18.63
N TRP A 88 0.88 3.14 -18.12
CA TRP A 88 1.08 2.90 -16.69
C TRP A 88 2.08 3.93 -16.16
N HIS A 89 1.60 5.15 -15.93
CA HIS A 89 2.35 6.16 -15.24
C HIS A 89 2.26 5.87 -13.74
N ILE A 90 3.21 5.09 -13.22
CA ILE A 90 3.31 4.71 -11.79
C ILE A 90 3.12 5.93 -10.87
N GLY A 91 3.69 7.08 -11.23
CA GLY A 91 3.51 8.32 -10.46
C GLY A 91 2.07 8.81 -10.39
N SER A 92 1.29 8.70 -11.49
CA SER A 92 -0.11 9.11 -11.51
C SER A 92 -1.03 8.15 -10.74
N GLU A 93 -0.71 6.85 -10.78
CA GLU A 93 -1.42 5.82 -10.02
C GLU A 93 -1.13 5.94 -8.51
N LEU A 94 0.13 6.15 -8.13
CA LEU A 94 0.49 6.44 -6.74
C LEU A 94 -0.16 7.72 -6.24
N LEU A 95 -0.17 8.78 -7.05
CA LEU A 95 -0.85 10.02 -6.68
C LEU A 95 -2.35 9.78 -6.48
N THR A 96 -3.00 9.00 -7.34
CA THR A 96 -4.42 8.65 -7.23
C THR A 96 -4.69 7.78 -5.99
N LEU A 97 -3.81 6.81 -5.71
CA LEU A 97 -3.85 5.97 -4.52
C LEU A 97 -3.82 6.82 -3.24
N PHE A 98 -2.82 7.71 -3.09
CA PHE A 98 -2.66 8.53 -1.89
C PHE A 98 -3.69 9.67 -1.80
N ARG A 99 -4.13 10.25 -2.93
CA ARG A 99 -5.10 11.36 -2.95
C ARG A 99 -6.53 10.88 -2.76
N ASP A 100 -6.94 9.84 -3.48
CA ASP A 100 -8.35 9.49 -3.65
C ASP A 100 -8.70 8.18 -2.94
N GLU A 101 -7.91 7.13 -3.17
CA GLU A 101 -8.26 5.78 -2.70
C GLU A 101 -8.06 5.59 -1.20
N ILE A 102 -6.88 5.91 -0.68
CA ILE A 102 -6.57 5.74 0.75
C ILE A 102 -7.53 6.54 1.63
N PRO A 103 -7.83 7.83 1.36
CA PRO A 103 -8.82 8.57 2.14
C PRO A 103 -10.23 8.01 2.02
N ALA A 104 -10.60 7.40 0.90
CA ALA A 104 -11.88 6.71 0.76
C ALA A 104 -11.92 5.43 1.62
N VAL A 105 -10.83 4.66 1.67
CA VAL A 105 -10.70 3.47 2.52
C VAL A 105 -10.77 3.84 4.00
N VAL A 106 -10.00 4.85 4.43
CA VAL A 106 -10.01 5.32 5.82
C VAL A 106 -11.41 5.78 6.25
N ARG A 107 -12.14 6.50 5.38
CA ARG A 107 -13.53 6.90 5.65
C ARG A 107 -14.46 5.71 5.85
N SER A 108 -14.32 4.64 5.05
CA SER A 108 -15.10 3.42 5.26
C SER A 108 -14.69 2.63 6.49
N LEU A 109 -13.43 2.74 6.93
CA LEU A 109 -12.92 2.00 8.08
C LEU A 109 -13.11 2.74 9.41
N ARG A 110 -13.69 3.95 9.42
CA ARG A 110 -13.90 4.76 10.64
C ARG A 110 -14.40 4.00 11.87
N PRO A 111 -15.49 3.21 11.80
CA PRO A 111 -15.97 2.49 13.00
C PRO A 111 -14.92 1.50 13.51
N TYR A 112 -14.26 0.75 12.63
CA TYR A 112 -13.19 -0.18 12.99
C TYR A 112 -11.98 0.54 13.58
N ILE A 113 -11.61 1.71 13.05
CA ILE A 113 -10.52 2.53 13.59
C ILE A 113 -10.83 2.94 15.03
N ILE A 114 -12.05 3.42 15.29
CA ILE A 114 -12.49 3.80 16.63
C ILE A 114 -12.43 2.60 17.58
N TRP A 115 -12.98 1.44 17.18
CA TRP A 115 -12.96 0.24 18.01
C TRP A 115 -11.55 -0.29 18.26
N SER A 116 -10.73 -0.43 17.23
CA SER A 116 -9.33 -0.86 17.35
C SER A 116 -8.53 0.07 18.27
N THR A 117 -8.69 1.39 18.11
CA THR A 117 -8.01 2.38 18.96
C THR A 117 -8.50 2.30 20.40
N THR A 118 -9.81 2.11 20.61
CA THR A 118 -10.40 1.98 21.95
C THR A 118 -9.90 0.73 22.65
N ILE A 119 -9.89 -0.42 21.98
CA ILE A 119 -9.41 -1.68 22.54
C ILE A 119 -7.92 -1.58 22.87
N PHE A 120 -7.13 -1.02 21.97
CA PHE A 120 -5.70 -0.78 22.20
C PHE A 120 -5.48 0.13 23.42
N ALA A 121 -6.20 1.25 23.50
CA ALA A 121 -6.09 2.20 24.61
C ALA A 121 -6.50 1.56 25.94
N LEU A 122 -7.64 0.87 25.99
CA LEU A 122 -8.10 0.17 27.20
C LEU A 122 -7.10 -0.91 27.64
N ALA A 123 -6.54 -1.67 26.69
CA ALA A 123 -5.50 -2.64 26.98
C ALA A 123 -4.22 -1.98 27.53
N ALA A 124 -3.80 -0.85 26.97
CA ALA A 124 -2.67 -0.08 27.49
C ALA A 124 -2.92 0.47 28.89
N LEU A 125 -4.10 1.02 29.17
CA LEU A 125 -4.47 1.44 30.52
C LEU A 125 -4.49 0.25 31.49
N ALA A 126 -5.05 -0.89 31.08
CA ALA A 126 -5.09 -2.10 31.89
C ALA A 126 -3.67 -2.62 32.20
N GLY A 127 -2.79 -2.67 31.21
CA GLY A 127 -1.40 -3.09 31.39
C GLY A 127 -0.62 -2.17 32.32
N TYR A 128 -0.82 -0.85 32.17
CA TYR A 128 -0.25 0.14 33.07
C TYR A 128 -0.75 -0.04 34.50
N ALA A 129 -2.07 -0.12 34.70
CA ALA A 129 -2.68 -0.28 36.02
C ALA A 129 -2.24 -1.59 36.71
N LEU A 130 -2.13 -2.68 35.92
CA LEU A 130 -1.73 -4.00 36.41
C LEU A 130 -0.30 -3.96 36.96
N VAL A 131 0.67 -3.50 36.18
CA VAL A 131 2.08 -3.45 36.61
C VAL A 131 2.34 -2.34 37.63
N HIS A 132 1.59 -1.25 37.58
CA HIS A 132 1.66 -0.22 38.62
C HIS A 132 1.25 -0.76 39.99
N ARG A 133 0.23 -1.63 40.05
CA ARG A 133 -0.25 -2.27 41.28
C ARG A 133 0.61 -3.47 41.70
N TYR A 134 1.03 -4.28 40.74
CA TYR A 134 1.73 -5.55 40.93
C TYR A 134 3.01 -5.56 40.06
N PRO A 135 4.11 -4.93 40.51
CA PRO A 135 5.32 -4.75 39.72
C PRO A 135 5.95 -6.06 39.24
N GLU A 136 5.81 -7.14 40.01
CA GLU A 136 6.31 -8.48 39.69
C GLU A 136 5.72 -9.05 38.40
N LEU A 137 4.54 -8.57 37.97
CA LEU A 137 3.89 -9.01 36.74
C LEU A 137 4.59 -8.49 35.47
N ILE A 138 5.60 -7.61 35.59
CA ILE A 138 6.39 -7.17 34.44
C ILE A 138 7.07 -8.35 33.72
N ALA A 139 7.39 -9.43 34.44
CA ALA A 139 8.00 -10.63 33.87
C ALA A 139 7.09 -11.35 32.83
N LEU A 140 5.79 -11.02 32.79
CA LEU A 140 4.86 -11.51 31.77
C LEU A 140 4.98 -10.75 30.43
N PHE A 141 5.53 -9.53 30.46
CA PHE A 141 5.53 -8.61 29.32
C PHE A 141 6.94 -8.25 28.82
N ALA A 142 7.94 -8.33 29.68
CA ALA A 142 9.32 -7.96 29.38
C ALA A 142 10.29 -9.12 29.61
N SER A 143 11.37 -9.17 28.83
CA SER A 143 12.44 -10.14 29.04
C SER A 143 13.24 -9.83 30.31
N PRO A 144 13.88 -10.84 30.93
CA PRO A 144 14.77 -10.63 32.06
C PRO A 144 15.87 -9.59 31.80
N ASP A 145 16.40 -9.55 30.58
CA ASP A 145 17.43 -8.58 30.18
C ASP A 145 16.92 -7.13 30.18
N LEU A 146 15.68 -6.91 29.72
CA LEU A 146 15.06 -5.58 29.74
C LEU A 146 14.81 -5.13 31.17
N ILE A 147 14.28 -6.01 32.01
CA ILE A 147 14.02 -5.77 33.43
C ILE A 147 15.32 -5.37 34.13
N ALA A 148 16.37 -6.18 34.01
CA ALA A 148 17.66 -5.91 34.62
C ALA A 148 18.31 -4.62 34.12
N THR A 149 18.05 -4.22 32.86
CA THR A 149 18.57 -2.97 32.29
C THR A 149 17.90 -1.74 32.92
N VAL A 150 16.58 -1.77 33.05
CA VAL A 150 15.79 -0.69 33.67
C VAL A 150 16.09 -0.60 35.17
N GLU A 151 16.26 -1.72 35.87
CA GLU A 151 16.66 -1.77 37.28
C GLU A 151 18.04 -1.15 37.53
N ARG A 152 18.96 -1.24 36.57
CA ARG A 152 20.25 -0.53 36.58
C ARG A 152 20.13 0.98 36.28
N GLY A 153 18.92 1.51 36.12
CA GLY A 153 18.69 2.92 35.83
C GLY A 153 19.03 3.31 34.39
N LYS A 154 19.05 2.36 33.44
CA LYS A 154 19.32 2.62 32.03
C LYS A 154 18.13 2.21 31.16
N LEU A 155 17.92 2.91 30.06
CA LEU A 155 17.01 2.45 29.02
C LEU A 155 17.73 1.50 28.06
N TRP A 156 16.99 0.55 27.48
CA TRP A 156 17.54 -0.34 26.44
C TRP A 156 18.03 0.46 25.22
N THR A 157 17.42 1.61 24.96
CA THR A 157 17.84 2.56 23.92
C THR A 157 19.24 3.10 24.18
N GLU A 158 19.62 3.39 25.43
CA GLU A 158 20.95 3.91 25.78
C GLU A 158 22.04 2.83 25.70
N GLY A 159 21.74 1.61 26.15
CA GLY A 159 22.68 0.49 26.11
C GLY A 159 23.02 0.03 24.69
N LEU A 160 22.04 0.06 23.78
CA LEU A 160 22.20 -0.39 22.41
C LEU A 160 22.96 0.63 21.53
N LEU A 161 22.80 1.94 21.76
CA LEU A 161 23.49 2.99 20.99
C LEU A 161 25.01 3.01 21.18
N ASN A 162 25.52 2.44 22.27
CA ASN A 162 26.96 2.37 22.54
C ASN A 162 27.64 1.18 21.86
N ILE A 163 26.88 0.22 21.32
CA ILE A 163 27.40 -1.06 20.80
C ILE A 163 26.98 -1.26 19.33
N VAL A 164 25.79 -0.77 18.95
CA VAL A 164 25.19 -0.98 17.64
C VAL A 164 24.91 0.38 16.98
N PRO A 165 25.25 0.58 15.70
CA PRO A 165 24.92 1.82 14.99
C PRO A 165 23.42 2.11 15.02
N SER A 166 23.04 3.37 15.26
CA SER A 166 21.63 3.81 15.35
C SER A 166 20.79 3.44 14.13
N SER A 167 21.42 3.37 12.95
CA SER A 167 20.78 2.94 11.70
C SER A 167 20.37 1.45 11.72
N VAL A 168 21.16 0.58 12.33
CA VAL A 168 20.87 -0.85 12.44
C VAL A 168 19.73 -1.10 13.45
N LEU A 169 19.74 -0.39 14.59
CA LEU A 169 18.68 -0.46 15.59
C LEU A 169 17.35 0.03 15.01
N SER A 170 17.38 1.16 14.32
CA SER A 170 16.22 1.71 13.62
C SER A 170 15.61 0.73 12.61
N VAL A 171 16.43 0.06 11.79
CA VAL A 171 15.95 -0.96 10.84
C VAL A 171 15.32 -2.16 11.55
N GLN A 172 15.88 -2.60 12.68
CA GLN A 172 15.31 -3.70 13.46
C GLN A 172 13.94 -3.33 14.05
N ILE A 173 13.81 -2.15 14.66
CA ILE A 173 12.57 -1.70 15.28
C ILE A 173 11.51 -1.40 14.21
N LEU A 174 11.90 -0.74 13.13
CA LEU A 174 11.08 -0.57 11.93
C LEU A 174 10.53 -1.90 11.40
N SER A 175 11.41 -2.89 11.19
CA SER A 175 11.02 -4.19 10.64
C SER A 175 10.04 -4.90 11.59
N ARG A 176 10.25 -4.76 12.90
CA ARG A 176 9.34 -5.29 13.93
C ARG A 176 7.98 -4.61 13.87
N ASN A 177 7.93 -3.29 13.78
CA ASN A 177 6.68 -2.52 13.74
C ASN A 177 5.89 -2.80 12.45
N ILE A 178 6.57 -2.92 11.30
CA ILE A 178 5.95 -3.35 10.05
C ILE A 178 5.39 -4.77 10.18
N SER A 179 6.17 -5.70 10.73
CA SER A 179 5.76 -7.11 10.88
C SER A 179 4.54 -7.24 11.80
N VAL A 180 4.54 -6.55 12.95
CA VAL A 180 3.41 -6.56 13.90
C VAL A 180 2.17 -5.94 13.26
N SER A 181 2.32 -4.85 12.51
CA SER A 181 1.20 -4.20 11.81
C SER A 181 0.61 -5.10 10.73
N LEU A 182 1.44 -5.73 9.90
CA LEU A 182 1.01 -6.67 8.88
C LEU A 182 0.37 -7.92 9.51
N PHE A 183 0.94 -8.43 10.61
CA PHE A 183 0.37 -9.55 11.34
C PHE A 183 -0.98 -9.21 11.97
N ALA A 184 -1.13 -8.02 12.54
CA ALA A 184 -2.41 -7.52 13.06
C ALA A 184 -3.49 -7.47 11.97
N TYR A 185 -3.11 -7.10 10.74
CA TYR A 185 -3.99 -7.14 9.57
C TYR A 185 -4.37 -8.59 9.19
N CYS A 186 -3.38 -9.45 8.95
CA CYS A 186 -3.61 -10.82 8.50
C CYS A 186 -4.34 -11.67 9.54
N ALA A 187 -4.06 -11.47 10.83
CA ALA A 187 -4.75 -12.16 11.93
C ALA A 187 -6.26 -11.81 11.96
N GLY A 188 -6.65 -10.67 11.39
CA GLY A 188 -8.04 -10.30 11.19
C GLY A 188 -8.83 -11.26 10.30
N PHE A 189 -8.16 -12.06 9.47
CA PHE A 189 -8.82 -13.05 8.61
C PHE A 189 -9.48 -14.17 9.44
N LEU A 190 -9.08 -14.32 10.71
CA LEU A 190 -9.75 -15.17 11.70
C LEU A 190 -10.97 -14.45 12.29
N PHE A 191 -11.90 -14.02 11.43
CA PHE A 191 -13.15 -13.34 11.80
C PHE A 191 -12.97 -12.09 12.68
N GLY A 192 -11.83 -11.40 12.56
CA GLY A 192 -11.47 -10.21 13.32
C GLY A 192 -10.87 -10.49 14.70
N LEU A 193 -11.03 -11.70 15.25
CA LEU A 193 -10.58 -12.05 16.60
C LEU A 193 -9.05 -11.98 16.74
N GLY A 194 -8.32 -12.43 15.72
CA GLY A 194 -6.86 -12.38 15.74
C GLY A 194 -6.32 -10.95 15.80
N THR A 195 -6.93 -10.01 15.09
CA THR A 195 -6.60 -8.59 15.23
C THR A 195 -6.80 -8.10 16.67
N LEU A 196 -7.95 -8.40 17.28
CA LEU A 196 -8.26 -7.94 18.63
C LEU A 196 -7.24 -8.45 19.64
N TYR A 197 -6.83 -9.70 19.51
CA TYR A 197 -5.78 -10.31 20.32
C TYR A 197 -4.45 -9.56 20.16
N ILE A 198 -4.02 -9.28 18.94
CA ILE A 198 -2.76 -8.57 18.68
C ILE A 198 -2.79 -7.13 19.20
N LEU A 199 -3.89 -6.40 19.01
CA LEU A 199 -4.04 -5.06 19.57
C LEU A 199 -4.05 -5.07 21.10
N GLY A 200 -4.78 -6.03 21.69
CA GLY A 200 -4.85 -6.20 23.14
C GLY A 200 -3.48 -6.49 23.76
N LEU A 201 -2.73 -7.45 23.21
CA LEU A 201 -1.40 -7.78 23.72
C LEU A 201 -0.40 -6.64 23.58
N ASN A 202 -0.37 -5.97 22.41
CA ASN A 202 0.54 -4.84 22.22
C ASN A 202 0.18 -3.66 23.11
N GLY A 203 -1.12 -3.40 23.32
CA GLY A 203 -1.60 -2.41 24.28
C GLY A 203 -1.14 -2.74 25.69
N LEU A 204 -1.46 -3.95 26.19
CA LEU A 204 -1.06 -4.43 27.51
C LEU A 204 0.46 -4.29 27.73
N MET A 205 1.26 -4.76 26.78
CA MET A 205 2.72 -4.71 26.84
C MET A 205 3.23 -3.26 26.90
N LEU A 206 2.68 -2.36 26.07
CA LEU A 206 3.04 -0.94 26.08
C LEU A 206 2.77 -0.32 27.46
N GLY A 207 1.56 -0.53 28.00
CA GLY A 207 1.16 -0.02 29.30
C GLY A 207 2.03 -0.54 30.44
N ALA A 208 2.30 -1.86 30.44
CA ALA A 208 3.14 -2.54 31.42
C ALA A 208 4.56 -1.97 31.45
N VAL A 209 5.19 -1.82 30.28
CA VAL A 209 6.54 -1.25 30.16
C VAL A 209 6.56 0.20 30.64
N PHE A 210 5.57 1.02 30.27
CA PHE A 210 5.48 2.41 30.75
C PHE A 210 5.35 2.50 32.28
N ALA A 211 4.53 1.65 32.90
CA ALA A 211 4.39 1.62 34.35
C ALA A 211 5.70 1.23 35.05
N PHE A 212 6.35 0.17 34.56
CA PHE A 212 7.60 -0.33 35.12
C PHE A 212 8.75 0.68 35.01
N VAL A 213 8.93 1.27 33.83
CA VAL A 213 9.98 2.27 33.58
C VAL A 213 9.73 3.55 34.37
N SER A 214 8.47 3.98 34.49
CA SER A 214 8.10 5.16 35.29
C SER A 214 8.43 4.97 36.77
N ARG A 215 8.25 3.76 37.31
CA ARG A 215 8.59 3.42 38.70
C ARG A 215 10.09 3.54 39.00
N HIS A 216 10.93 3.37 37.98
CA HIS A 216 12.39 3.49 38.10
C HIS A 216 12.91 4.90 37.74
N GLY A 217 12.02 5.90 37.66
CA GLY A 217 12.41 7.28 37.35
C GLY A 217 12.76 7.53 35.88
N LEU A 218 12.56 6.55 35.00
CA LEU A 218 12.94 6.58 33.58
C LEU A 218 11.76 6.91 32.65
N GLY A 219 10.58 7.22 33.19
CA GLY A 219 9.38 7.52 32.40
C GLY A 219 9.52 8.76 31.51
N GLY A 220 10.19 9.81 32.01
CA GLY A 220 10.48 11.02 31.24
C GLY A 220 11.42 10.77 30.06
N PRO A 221 12.60 10.16 30.27
CA PRO A 221 13.49 9.73 29.20
C PRO A 221 12.81 8.87 28.14
N LEU A 222 12.01 7.87 28.56
CA LEU A 222 11.26 7.02 27.63
C LEU A 222 10.22 7.81 26.82
N ALA A 223 9.45 8.67 27.49
CA ALA A 223 8.47 9.51 26.81
C ALA A 223 9.14 10.46 25.81
N SER A 224 10.27 11.08 26.18
CA SER A 224 11.03 11.94 25.26
C SER A 224 11.58 11.17 24.05
N PHE A 225 11.92 9.90 24.19
CA PHE A 225 12.38 9.08 23.09
C PHE A 225 11.22 8.76 22.14
N ILE A 226 10.09 8.30 22.68
CA ILE A 226 8.94 7.84 21.90
C ILE A 226 8.21 9.00 21.21
N VAL A 227 8.18 10.20 21.81
CA VAL A 227 7.28 11.27 21.34
C VAL A 227 7.53 11.73 19.90
N ALA A 228 8.73 11.53 19.37
CA ALA A 228 9.08 11.91 18.00
C ALA A 228 8.41 11.02 16.92
N HIS A 229 8.00 9.79 17.24
CA HIS A 229 7.51 8.82 16.25
C HIS A 229 6.33 7.97 16.74
N GLY A 230 6.22 7.73 18.05
CA GLY A 230 5.27 6.79 18.64
C GLY A 230 3.80 7.09 18.33
N CYS A 231 3.40 8.36 18.24
CA CYS A 231 2.02 8.69 17.86
C CYS A 231 1.62 8.13 16.49
N VAL A 232 2.55 8.15 15.52
CA VAL A 232 2.32 7.59 14.18
C VAL A 232 2.37 6.07 14.21
N GLU A 233 3.33 5.47 14.91
CA GLU A 233 3.44 4.01 14.99
C GLU A 233 2.22 3.34 15.62
N LEU A 234 1.76 3.87 16.76
CA LEU A 234 0.57 3.38 17.44
C LEU A 234 -0.69 3.56 16.59
N SER A 235 -0.78 4.69 15.86
CA SER A 235 -1.87 4.93 14.92
C SER A 235 -1.85 3.92 13.77
N VAL A 236 -0.67 3.62 13.20
CA VAL A 236 -0.51 2.65 12.13
C VAL A 236 -0.88 1.23 12.58
N LEU A 237 -0.50 0.84 13.79
CA LEU A 237 -0.91 -0.45 14.36
C LEU A 237 -2.44 -0.55 14.45
N CYS A 238 -3.09 0.49 14.98
CA CYS A 238 -4.55 0.55 15.08
C CYS A 238 -5.23 0.56 13.70
N LEU A 239 -4.67 1.26 12.71
CA LEU A 239 -5.16 1.28 11.32
C LEU A 239 -5.05 -0.08 10.65
N SER A 240 -3.92 -0.76 10.82
CA SER A 240 -3.69 -2.10 10.29
C SER A 240 -4.63 -3.11 10.93
N GLY A 241 -4.85 -3.00 12.24
CA GLY A 241 -5.85 -3.78 12.94
C GLY A 241 -7.27 -3.49 12.43
N ALA A 242 -7.67 -2.23 12.33
CA ALA A 242 -8.97 -1.85 11.80
C ALA A 242 -9.23 -2.41 10.39
N ALA A 243 -8.22 -2.37 9.52
CA ALA A 243 -8.27 -2.98 8.20
C ALA A 243 -8.46 -4.50 8.29
N GLY A 244 -7.71 -5.19 9.16
CA GLY A 244 -7.83 -6.64 9.36
C GLY A 244 -9.20 -7.06 9.91
N ALA A 245 -9.71 -6.32 10.89
CA ALA A 245 -11.03 -6.54 11.47
C ALA A 245 -12.15 -6.38 10.44
N ALA A 246 -12.05 -5.39 9.55
CA ALA A 246 -13.03 -5.21 8.46
C ALA A 246 -13.02 -6.37 7.46
N VAL A 247 -11.85 -6.94 7.15
CA VAL A 247 -11.76 -8.16 6.33
C VAL A 247 -12.37 -9.37 7.06
N GLY A 248 -12.10 -9.49 8.36
CA GLY A 248 -12.68 -10.52 9.21
C GLY A 248 -14.21 -10.44 9.27
N GLU A 249 -14.77 -9.23 9.42
CA GLU A 249 -16.21 -9.05 9.42
C GLU A 249 -16.84 -9.45 8.08
N ALA A 250 -16.18 -9.20 6.95
CA ALA A 250 -16.70 -9.61 5.64
C ALA A 250 -16.90 -11.14 5.50
N LEU A 251 -16.20 -11.95 6.30
CA LEU A 251 -16.42 -13.39 6.41
C LEU A 251 -17.59 -13.77 7.32
N VAL A 252 -17.84 -12.97 8.38
CA VAL A 252 -18.95 -13.16 9.34
C VAL A 252 -20.27 -12.68 8.74
N ARG A 253 -20.27 -11.48 8.17
CA ARG A 253 -21.41 -10.76 7.61
C ARG A 253 -21.11 -10.35 6.16
N PRO A 254 -21.31 -11.25 5.19
CA PRO A 254 -21.06 -10.97 3.78
C PRO A 254 -21.96 -9.85 3.26
N THR A 255 -21.39 -8.94 2.46
CA THR A 255 -22.14 -7.86 1.78
C THR A 255 -22.38 -8.15 0.29
N HIS A 256 -21.78 -9.21 -0.25
CA HIS A 256 -21.91 -9.65 -1.63
C HIS A 256 -22.40 -11.10 -1.71
N ALA A 257 -22.57 -11.62 -2.94
CA ALA A 257 -23.18 -12.92 -3.23
C ALA A 257 -22.57 -14.12 -2.47
N GLY A 258 -21.34 -14.02 -1.95
CA GLY A 258 -20.73 -15.05 -1.11
C GLY A 258 -19.68 -14.52 -0.13
N ARG A 259 -19.30 -15.37 0.83
CA ARG A 259 -18.27 -15.09 1.85
C ARG A 259 -16.89 -14.83 1.23
N ILE A 260 -16.49 -15.68 0.29
CA ILE A 260 -15.19 -15.57 -0.39
C ILE A 260 -15.10 -14.28 -1.21
N GLU A 261 -16.17 -13.94 -1.93
CA GLU A 261 -16.19 -12.71 -2.72
C GLU A 261 -16.21 -11.46 -1.83
N SER A 262 -16.99 -11.47 -0.75
CA SER A 262 -16.99 -10.38 0.23
C SER A 262 -15.62 -10.20 0.88
N PHE A 263 -14.96 -11.31 1.25
CA PHE A 263 -13.59 -11.31 1.77
C PHE A 263 -12.60 -10.73 0.77
N ARG A 264 -12.64 -11.18 -0.50
CA ARG A 264 -11.73 -10.71 -1.56
C ARG A 264 -11.89 -9.20 -1.78
N ILE A 265 -13.12 -8.71 -1.90
CA ILE A 265 -13.42 -7.30 -2.09
C ILE A 265 -12.93 -6.48 -0.88
N ALA A 266 -13.22 -6.94 0.34
CA ALA A 266 -12.77 -6.30 1.56
C ALA A 266 -11.24 -6.23 1.61
N ALA A 267 -10.55 -7.35 1.38
CA ALA A 267 -9.09 -7.43 1.43
C ALA A 267 -8.39 -6.57 0.36
N LEU A 268 -8.91 -6.55 -0.87
CA LEU A 268 -8.37 -5.69 -1.94
C LEU A 268 -8.57 -4.21 -1.63
N ARG A 269 -9.70 -3.85 -1.02
CA ARG A 269 -9.99 -2.47 -0.63
C ARG A 269 -9.14 -2.03 0.57
N SER A 270 -9.13 -2.80 1.65
CA SER A 270 -8.42 -2.47 2.89
C SER A 270 -6.91 -2.59 2.74
N GLY A 271 -6.41 -3.51 1.91
CA GLY A 271 -4.97 -3.72 1.67
C GLY A 271 -4.27 -2.48 1.10
N LYS A 272 -4.98 -1.61 0.38
CA LYS A 272 -4.46 -0.32 -0.09
C LYS A 272 -3.97 0.58 1.06
N LEU A 273 -4.63 0.52 2.23
CA LEU A 273 -4.23 1.26 3.41
C LEU A 273 -2.87 0.79 3.96
N LEU A 274 -2.50 -0.48 3.77
CA LEU A 274 -1.22 -1.01 4.23
C LEU A 274 -0.03 -0.36 3.51
N ILE A 275 -0.21 0.05 2.26
CA ILE A 275 0.83 0.77 1.50
C ILE A 275 1.15 2.09 2.19
N ALA A 276 0.13 2.86 2.62
CA ALA A 276 0.36 4.06 3.43
C ALA A 276 0.95 3.71 4.80
N CYS A 277 0.47 2.67 5.47
CA CYS A 277 0.98 2.26 6.78
C CYS A 277 2.48 1.94 6.74
N VAL A 278 2.93 1.17 5.74
CA VAL A 278 4.35 0.85 5.55
C VAL A 278 5.16 2.11 5.25
N ALA A 279 4.70 2.98 4.35
CA ALA A 279 5.37 4.24 4.05
C ALA A 279 5.52 5.14 5.30
N LEU A 280 4.47 5.19 6.13
CA LEU A 280 4.47 5.95 7.37
C LEU A 280 5.44 5.36 8.41
N LEU A 281 5.47 4.03 8.55
CA LEU A 281 6.41 3.35 9.45
C LEU A 281 7.85 3.54 9.00
N VAL A 282 8.15 3.49 7.69
CA VAL A 282 9.49 3.81 7.18
C VAL A 282 9.94 5.20 7.63
N GLY A 283 9.05 6.20 7.57
CA GLY A 283 9.34 7.52 8.13
C GLY A 283 9.55 7.51 9.64
N CYS A 284 8.78 6.72 10.41
CA CYS A 284 9.02 6.52 11.85
C CYS A 284 10.41 5.93 12.11
N GLY A 285 10.82 4.89 11.37
CA GLY A 285 12.14 4.30 11.47
C GLY A 285 13.25 5.32 11.22
N LEU A 286 13.11 6.19 10.21
CA LEU A 286 14.07 7.28 9.99
C LEU A 286 14.11 8.25 11.18
N ILE A 287 12.96 8.67 11.71
CA ILE A 287 12.90 9.55 12.90
C ILE A 287 13.53 8.86 14.13
N GLU A 288 13.30 7.56 14.31
CA GLU A 288 13.86 6.75 15.37
C GLU A 288 15.38 6.56 15.23
N GLY A 289 15.91 6.48 14.01
CA GLY A 289 17.34 6.31 13.78
C GLY A 289 18.14 7.59 13.97
N TYR A 290 17.56 8.75 13.62
CA TYR A 290 18.29 10.01 13.52
C TYR A 290 17.88 11.08 14.55
N VAL A 291 16.62 11.12 14.99
CA VAL A 291 16.10 12.19 15.86
C VAL A 291 15.98 11.74 17.31
N SER A 292 15.38 10.57 17.53
CA SER A 292 15.08 10.03 18.86
C SER A 292 16.33 9.74 19.71
N PRO A 293 17.44 9.21 19.16
CA PRO A 293 18.65 8.90 19.92
C PRO A 293 19.61 10.08 20.06
N ASN A 294 19.42 11.14 19.27
CA ASN A 294 20.39 12.23 19.18
C ASN A 294 20.30 13.16 20.40
N PRO A 295 21.32 13.21 21.28
CA PRO A 295 21.29 14.04 22.49
C PRO A 295 21.32 15.54 22.19
N GLY A 296 21.76 15.96 21.00
CA GLY A 296 21.76 17.35 20.56
C GLY A 296 20.39 17.88 20.14
N VAL A 297 19.38 17.02 20.01
CA VAL A 297 18.00 17.44 19.67
C VAL A 297 17.23 17.74 20.95
N ALA A 298 16.85 19.00 21.13
CA ALA A 298 16.04 19.44 22.26
C ALA A 298 14.64 18.79 22.26
N LEU A 299 14.03 18.64 23.44
CA LEU A 299 12.70 18.02 23.61
C LEU A 299 11.62 18.70 22.74
N TRP A 300 11.60 20.03 22.66
CA TRP A 300 10.63 20.76 21.86
C TRP A 300 10.75 20.45 20.36
N ALA A 301 11.97 20.20 19.87
CA ALA A 301 12.20 19.82 18.48
C ALA A 301 11.69 18.39 18.22
N ARG A 302 11.91 17.45 19.15
CA ARG A 302 11.33 16.10 19.10
C ARG A 302 9.80 16.14 19.08
N LEU A 303 9.20 16.97 19.94
CA LEU A 303 7.76 17.21 19.96
C LEU A 303 7.25 17.79 18.63
N GLY A 304 7.95 18.78 18.07
CA GLY A 304 7.62 19.38 16.78
C GLY A 304 7.66 18.36 15.64
N VAL A 305 8.69 17.50 15.59
CA VAL A 305 8.79 16.42 14.62
C VAL A 305 7.65 15.41 14.79
N GLY A 306 7.39 14.95 16.02
CA GLY A 306 6.36 13.95 16.28
C GLY A 306 4.95 14.46 15.98
N VAL A 307 4.59 15.62 16.50
CA VAL A 307 3.29 16.25 16.23
C VAL A 307 3.18 16.61 14.75
N GLY A 308 4.21 17.18 14.14
CA GLY A 308 4.23 17.51 12.73
C GLY A 308 4.02 16.29 11.83
N TYR A 309 4.69 15.18 12.14
CA TYR A 309 4.57 13.94 11.38
C TYR A 309 3.20 13.26 11.60
N TRP A 310 2.67 13.33 12.82
CA TRP A 310 1.33 12.85 13.11
C TRP A 310 0.24 13.67 12.40
N LEU A 311 0.37 15.00 12.38
CA LEU A 311 -0.53 15.88 11.62
C LEU A 311 -0.41 15.64 10.11
N PHE A 312 0.80 15.40 9.60
CA PHE A 312 1.02 15.00 8.21
C PHE A 312 0.28 13.70 7.89
N MET A 313 0.40 12.67 8.74
CA MET A 313 -0.34 11.42 8.61
C MET A 313 -1.85 11.67 8.58
N LEU A 314 -2.39 12.46 9.51
CA LEU A 314 -3.83 12.79 9.54
C LEU A 314 -4.28 13.53 8.27
N ALA A 315 -3.46 14.46 7.76
CA ALA A 315 -3.74 15.19 6.52
C ALA A 315 -3.70 14.27 5.29
N LEU A 316 -2.79 13.28 5.28
CA LEU A 316 -2.67 12.24 4.25
C LEU A 316 -3.89 11.33 4.24
N LEU A 317 -4.20 10.73 5.38
CA LEU A 317 -5.30 9.79 5.54
C LEU A 317 -6.68 10.43 5.37
N SER A 318 -6.79 11.75 5.55
CA SER A 318 -8.03 12.50 5.29
C SER A 318 -8.16 13.04 3.87
N GLY A 319 -7.11 12.91 3.04
CA GLY A 319 -7.06 13.44 1.67
C GLY A 319 -6.96 14.98 1.60
N ARG A 320 -6.67 15.66 2.71
CA ARG A 320 -6.57 17.12 2.77
C ARG A 320 -5.27 17.65 2.13
N LEU A 321 -4.22 16.83 2.09
CA LEU A 321 -2.91 17.20 1.52
C LEU A 321 -2.94 17.61 0.05
N PHE A 322 -3.88 17.07 -0.74
CA PHE A 322 -3.87 17.21 -2.20
C PHE A 322 -5.03 18.05 -2.75
N GLY A 323 -5.84 18.65 -1.87
CA GLY A 323 -7.05 19.37 -2.22
C GLY A 323 -8.19 18.44 -2.69
N ARG A 324 -9.42 18.73 -2.28
CA ARG A 324 -10.59 17.98 -2.76
C ARG A 324 -10.80 18.30 -4.24
N ARG A 325 -10.44 17.41 -5.17
CA ARG A 325 -11.08 17.43 -6.49
C ARG A 325 -12.53 17.09 -6.27
N ALA A 326 -13.43 18.06 -6.52
CA ALA A 326 -14.86 17.81 -6.57
C ALA A 326 -15.08 16.59 -7.46
N ALA A 327 -15.63 15.53 -6.88
CA ALA A 327 -15.92 14.31 -7.61
C ALA A 327 -16.83 14.69 -8.79
N ARG A 328 -16.31 14.61 -10.01
CA ARG A 328 -17.17 14.57 -11.19
C ARG A 328 -17.87 13.22 -11.11
N LEU A 329 -19.11 13.26 -10.63
CA LEU A 329 -20.07 12.18 -10.80
C LEU A 329 -20.07 11.82 -12.29
N ARG A 330 -19.72 10.57 -12.59
CA ARG A 330 -20.06 9.89 -13.85
C ARG A 330 -20.90 8.68 -13.47
#